data_AF-A0A2V9WFA5-F1
#
_entry.id   AF-A0A2V9WFA5-F1
#
_cell.length_a   1.000
_cell.length_b   1.000
_cell.length_c   1.000
_cell.angle_alpha   90.00
_cell.angle_beta   90.00
_cell.angle_gamma   90.00
#
_symmetry.space_group_name_H-M   'P 1'
#
loop_
_entity.id
_entity.type
_entity.pdbx_description
1 polymer ?
#
loop_
_entity_poly.entity_id
_entity_poly.type
_entity_poly.pdbx_seq_one_letter_code
_entity_poly.pdbx_strand_id
1 'polypeptide(L)'
;MGLDVWGPAWTFDPNTNQHYYHCFYAQQPDLNWRNPAVKGAMFDVSRWWYKRGVAGFRLDAVDTLFEDPGLHDNPIVGSGKNAYGDPIEENKYNTKLPEVHDALRGLRKVADESGAVLIGETWTKDVAELKQYYGEHSNELQMPMDLMLTKLRFSAPVFREHIAGIDGAGGWPVYVISNHDIVRSYDR
;
A
#
# COMPACT_ATOMS: atom_id res chain seq x y z
N MET A 1 8.90 22.06 -14.88
CA MET A 1 8.12 20.82 -14.94
C MET A 1 7.21 20.83 -13.73
N GLY A 2 5.91 21.06 -13.94
CA GLY A 2 4.93 20.92 -12.87
C GLY A 2 4.89 19.46 -12.45
N LEU A 3 4.97 19.21 -11.15
CA LEU A 3 4.79 17.87 -10.60
C LEU A 3 3.27 17.64 -10.54
N ASP A 4 2.71 17.11 -11.62
CA ASP A 4 1.30 16.70 -11.75
C ASP A 4 1.05 15.39 -10.97
N VAL A 5 1.47 15.33 -9.69
CA VAL A 5 1.18 14.18 -8.82
C VAL A 5 -0.28 14.18 -8.35
N TRP A 6 -1.01 15.27 -8.58
CA TRP A 6 -2.28 15.57 -7.89
C TRP A 6 -3.33 16.17 -8.84
N GLY A 7 -3.42 15.61 -10.05
CA GLY A 7 -4.54 15.82 -10.98
C GLY A 7 -5.62 14.75 -10.82
N PRO A 8 -6.65 14.73 -11.69
CA PRO A 8 -7.64 13.66 -11.68
C PRO A 8 -6.97 12.30 -11.89
N ALA A 9 -7.44 11.25 -11.20
CA ALA A 9 -6.93 9.89 -11.31
C ALA A 9 -7.27 9.19 -12.65
N TRP A 10 -7.91 9.92 -13.57
CA TRP A 10 -8.32 9.43 -14.88
C TRP A 10 -7.74 10.33 -15.96
N THR A 11 -7.00 9.74 -16.88
CA THR A 11 -6.45 10.44 -18.05
C THR A 11 -7.09 9.89 -19.33
N PHE A 12 -7.51 10.79 -20.21
CA PHE A 12 -8.05 10.41 -21.53
C PHE A 12 -6.92 10.02 -22.48
N ASP A 13 -7.02 8.84 -23.11
CA ASP A 13 -6.15 8.42 -24.20
C ASP A 13 -6.87 8.57 -25.56
N PRO A 14 -6.40 9.46 -26.45
CA PRO A 14 -7.03 9.68 -27.75
C PRO A 14 -6.91 8.49 -28.70
N ASN A 15 -5.96 7.56 -28.49
CA ASN A 15 -5.78 6.41 -29.37
C ASN A 15 -6.87 5.35 -29.17
N THR A 16 -7.28 5.15 -27.92
CA THR A 16 -8.36 4.23 -27.55
C THR A 16 -9.72 4.92 -27.42
N ASN A 17 -9.75 6.26 -27.35
CA ASN A 17 -10.94 7.06 -27.08
C ASN A 17 -11.60 6.67 -25.73
N GLN A 18 -10.77 6.35 -24.74
CA GLN A 18 -11.17 5.92 -23.40
C GLN A 18 -10.32 6.61 -22.34
N HIS A 19 -10.80 6.65 -21.10
CA HIS A 19 -9.97 7.04 -19.96
C HIS A 19 -9.31 5.80 -19.35
N TYR A 20 -8.09 5.96 -18.84
CA TYR A 20 -7.42 4.97 -18.01
C TYR A 20 -7.16 5.51 -16.61
N TYR A 21 -7.14 4.62 -15.63
CA TYR A 21 -6.93 4.94 -14.22
C TYR A 21 -5.44 4.97 -13.86
N HIS A 22 -5.08 5.90 -12.98
CA HIS A 22 -3.78 5.96 -12.32
C HIS A 22 -3.96 6.59 -10.93
N CYS A 23 -3.53 5.90 -9.87
CA CYS A 23 -3.54 6.40 -8.50
C CYS A 23 -2.46 7.47 -8.27
N PHE A 24 -1.37 7.41 -9.04
CA PHE A 24 -0.24 8.32 -8.96
C PHE A 24 -0.15 9.18 -10.24
N TYR A 25 1.02 9.21 -10.90
CA TYR A 25 1.18 10.02 -12.11
C TYR A 25 0.43 9.42 -13.31
N ALA A 26 -0.03 10.28 -14.23
CA ALA A 26 -0.67 9.84 -15.49
C ALA A 26 0.21 8.90 -16.32
N GLN A 27 1.54 8.99 -16.19
CA GLN A 27 2.48 8.10 -16.87
C GLN A 27 2.63 6.72 -16.19
N GLN A 28 1.94 6.50 -15.07
CA GLN A 28 1.91 5.26 -14.30
C GLN A 28 0.49 4.67 -14.29
N PRO A 29 -0.01 4.15 -15.44
CA PRO A 29 -1.32 3.53 -15.49
C PRO A 29 -1.35 2.30 -14.57
N ASP A 30 -2.41 2.17 -13.77
CA ASP A 30 -2.54 1.05 -12.86
C ASP A 30 -2.90 -0.25 -13.60
N LEU A 31 -2.35 -1.35 -13.09
CA LEU A 31 -2.65 -2.68 -13.58
C LEU A 31 -3.96 -3.19 -12.99
N ASN A 32 -4.87 -3.68 -13.84
CA ASN A 32 -6.10 -4.30 -13.38
C ASN A 32 -5.85 -5.69 -12.77
N TRP A 33 -5.70 -5.77 -11.44
CA TRP A 33 -5.45 -7.02 -10.71
C TRP A 33 -6.62 -8.02 -10.70
N ARG A 34 -7.83 -7.60 -11.11
CA ARG A 34 -8.96 -8.52 -11.33
C ARG A 34 -8.78 -9.35 -12.60
N ASN A 35 -7.88 -8.97 -13.49
CA ASN A 35 -7.51 -9.80 -14.62
C ASN A 35 -6.56 -10.93 -14.14
N PRO A 36 -6.96 -12.20 -14.21
CA PRO A 36 -6.13 -13.32 -13.74
C PRO A 36 -4.80 -13.42 -14.52
N ALA A 37 -4.73 -12.96 -15.77
CA ALA A 37 -3.50 -12.94 -16.54
C ALA A 37 -2.49 -11.92 -15.98
N VAL A 38 -2.97 -10.76 -15.51
CA VAL A 38 -2.13 -9.74 -14.85
C VAL A 38 -1.59 -10.29 -13.54
N LYS A 39 -2.46 -10.87 -12.70
CA LYS A 39 -2.05 -11.49 -11.43
C LYS A 39 -0.98 -12.57 -11.65
N GLY A 40 -1.19 -13.45 -12.63
CA GLY A 40 -0.22 -14.48 -13.01
C GLY A 40 1.12 -13.89 -13.45
N ALA A 41 1.09 -12.89 -14.35
CA ALA A 41 2.29 -12.23 -14.83
C ALA A 41 3.10 -11.57 -13.71
N MET A 42 2.44 -10.87 -12.77
CA MET A 42 3.12 -10.24 -11.62
C MET A 42 3.77 -11.26 -10.69
N PHE A 43 3.12 -12.40 -10.46
CA PHE A 43 3.69 -13.50 -9.69
C PHE A 43 4.90 -14.11 -10.38
N ASP A 44 4.86 -14.25 -11.71
CA ASP A 44 5.99 -14.76 -12.49
C ASP A 44 7.17 -13.79 -12.52
N VAL A 45 6.92 -12.47 -12.49
CA VAL A 45 7.97 -11.46 -12.27
C VAL A 45 8.67 -11.71 -10.93
N SER A 46 7.93 -11.94 -9.84
CA SER A 46 8.54 -12.27 -8.55
C SER A 46 9.39 -13.55 -8.62
N ARG A 47 8.86 -14.63 -9.22
CA ARG A 47 9.61 -15.89 -9.43
C ARG A 47 10.88 -15.68 -10.24
N TRP A 48 10.83 -14.83 -11.25
CA TRP A 48 11.97 -14.55 -12.12
C TRP A 48 13.14 -13.96 -11.33
N TRP A 49 12.86 -13.08 -10.37
CA TRP A 49 13.86 -12.49 -9.47
C TRP A 49 14.34 -13.48 -8.41
N TYR A 50 13.45 -14.28 -7.83
CA TYR A 50 13.84 -15.30 -6.85
C TYR A 50 14.79 -16.34 -7.45
N LYS A 51 14.55 -16.76 -8.71
CA LYS A 51 15.48 -17.62 -9.47
C LYS A 51 16.89 -17.03 -9.64
N ARG A 52 17.07 -15.73 -9.38
CA ARG A 52 18.35 -15.01 -9.45
C ARG A 52 18.94 -14.69 -8.07
N GLY A 53 18.37 -15.24 -7.00
CA GLY A 53 18.88 -15.09 -5.64
C GLY A 53 18.40 -13.86 -4.89
N VAL A 54 17.36 -13.16 -5.38
CA VAL A 54 16.69 -12.12 -4.57
C VAL A 54 16.04 -12.81 -3.36
N ALA A 55 16.35 -12.32 -2.15
CA ALA A 55 15.91 -12.91 -0.89
C ALA A 55 14.50 -12.47 -0.45
N GLY A 56 13.89 -11.51 -1.15
CA GLY A 56 12.61 -10.93 -0.77
C GLY A 56 12.33 -9.61 -1.46
N PHE A 57 11.15 -9.06 -1.18
CA PHE A 57 10.71 -7.78 -1.71
C PHE A 57 10.16 -6.87 -0.61
N ARG A 58 10.45 -5.57 -0.74
CA ARG A 58 9.60 -4.51 -0.20
C ARG A 58 8.53 -4.21 -1.24
N LEU A 59 7.27 -4.38 -0.88
CA LEU A 59 6.11 -4.15 -1.75
C LEU A 59 5.63 -2.72 -1.53
N ASP A 60 5.72 -1.94 -2.60
CA ASP A 60 5.27 -0.55 -2.68
C ASP A 60 3.75 -0.49 -2.88
N ALA A 61 3.10 0.50 -2.27
CA ALA A 61 1.69 0.82 -2.50
C ALA A 61 0.73 -0.40 -2.48
N VAL A 62 0.92 -1.35 -1.55
CA VAL A 62 0.09 -2.58 -1.50
C VAL A 62 -1.38 -2.29 -1.22
N ASP A 63 -1.67 -1.13 -0.66
CA ASP A 63 -3.02 -0.70 -0.33
C ASP A 63 -3.81 -0.25 -1.57
N THR A 64 -3.18 -0.02 -2.73
CA THR A 64 -3.82 0.57 -3.92
C THR A 64 -3.93 -0.41 -5.10
N LEU A 65 -3.94 -1.72 -4.86
CA LEU A 65 -4.00 -2.73 -5.92
C LEU A 65 -5.37 -2.83 -6.63
N PHE A 66 -6.44 -2.37 -5.98
CA PHE A 66 -7.80 -2.56 -6.43
C PHE A 66 -8.65 -1.32 -6.20
N GLU A 67 -9.46 -0.99 -7.20
CA GLU A 67 -10.50 0.04 -7.15
C GLU A 67 -11.89 -0.61 -7.12
N ASP A 68 -12.90 0.16 -6.74
CA ASP A 68 -14.29 -0.27 -6.73
C ASP A 68 -14.80 -0.52 -8.16
N PRO A 69 -15.35 -1.71 -8.48
CA PRO A 69 -15.85 -2.00 -9.83
C PRO A 69 -17.01 -1.11 -10.27
N GLY A 70 -17.76 -0.54 -9.32
CA GLY A 70 -18.85 0.39 -9.59
C GLY A 70 -18.39 1.81 -9.93
N LEU A 71 -17.10 2.10 -9.77
CA LEU A 71 -16.51 3.42 -9.95
C LEU A 71 -17.25 4.50 -9.14
N HIS A 72 -17.69 4.17 -7.93
CA HIS A 72 -18.36 5.13 -7.06
C HIS A 72 -17.41 6.26 -6.66
N ASP A 73 -17.95 7.48 -6.59
CA ASP A 73 -17.20 8.63 -6.05
C ASP A 73 -16.86 8.40 -4.58
N ASN A 74 -15.64 8.77 -4.20
CA ASN A 74 -15.25 8.77 -2.80
C ASN A 74 -16.07 9.79 -2.00
N PRO A 75 -16.46 9.47 -0.75
CA PRO A 75 -17.16 10.42 0.10
C PRO A 75 -16.29 11.65 0.40
N ILE A 76 -16.86 12.84 0.22
CA ILE A 76 -16.24 14.08 0.69
C ILE A 76 -16.33 14.14 2.23
N VAL A 77 -15.20 14.43 2.87
CA VAL A 77 -15.09 14.56 4.33
C VAL A 77 -14.81 15.99 4.75
N GLY A 78 -15.71 16.53 5.57
CA GLY A 78 -15.63 17.91 6.05
C GLY A 78 -15.89 18.95 4.96
N SER A 79 -15.56 20.21 5.26
CA SER A 79 -15.77 21.35 4.36
C SER A 79 -14.46 21.97 3.85
N GLY A 80 -13.32 21.35 4.18
CA GLY A 80 -11.99 21.81 3.81
C GLY A 80 -11.59 21.44 2.40
N LYS A 81 -10.46 21.99 1.96
CA LYS A 81 -9.78 21.62 0.72
C LYS A 81 -8.40 21.06 1.04
N ASN A 82 -7.92 20.13 0.21
CA ASN A 82 -6.56 19.62 0.29
C ASN A 82 -5.55 20.69 -0.20
N ALA A 83 -4.26 20.36 -0.22
CA ALA A 83 -3.19 21.26 -0.65
C ALA A 83 -3.31 21.75 -2.11
N TYR A 84 -4.15 21.09 -2.91
CA TYR A 84 -4.37 21.35 -4.34
C TYR A 84 -5.67 22.10 -4.61
N GLY A 85 -6.48 22.35 -3.57
CA GLY A 85 -7.73 23.09 -3.69
C GLY A 85 -8.95 22.22 -4.00
N ASP A 86 -8.82 20.90 -3.94
CA ASP A 86 -9.91 19.94 -4.12
C ASP A 86 -10.58 19.60 -2.80
N PRO A 87 -11.85 19.14 -2.80
CA PRO A 87 -12.48 18.58 -1.62
C PRO A 87 -11.61 17.49 -0.98
N ILE A 88 -11.59 17.44 0.35
CA ILE A 88 -10.94 16.33 1.05
C ILE A 88 -11.87 15.12 0.95
N GLU A 89 -11.35 13.99 0.49
CA GLU A 89 -12.10 12.76 0.31
C GLU A 89 -11.60 11.65 1.24
N GLU A 90 -12.50 10.78 1.68
CA GLU A 90 -12.13 9.50 2.26
C GLU A 90 -11.84 8.50 1.13
N ASN A 91 -10.62 7.94 1.10
CA ASN A 91 -10.20 6.93 0.13
C ASN A 91 -10.87 5.56 0.38
N LYS A 92 -12.19 5.51 0.21
CA LYS A 92 -13.03 4.36 0.55
C LYS A 92 -13.13 3.34 -0.58
N TYR A 93 -13.15 3.82 -1.83
CA TYR A 93 -13.42 3.01 -3.01
C TYR A 93 -12.16 2.75 -3.85
N ASN A 94 -11.02 3.28 -3.46
CA ASN A 94 -9.77 3.21 -4.23
C ASN A 94 -8.56 2.72 -3.43
N THR A 95 -8.71 2.43 -2.13
CA THR A 95 -7.62 1.87 -1.32
C THR A 95 -8.15 0.84 -0.34
N LYS A 96 -7.29 -0.14 0.02
CA LYS A 96 -7.51 -1.18 1.03
C LYS A 96 -8.78 -2.00 0.82
N LEU A 97 -9.14 -2.28 -0.43
CA LEU A 97 -10.25 -3.18 -0.72
C LEU A 97 -9.91 -4.62 -0.26
N PRO A 98 -10.90 -5.41 0.18
CA PRO A 98 -10.66 -6.75 0.74
C PRO A 98 -9.86 -7.69 -0.18
N GLU A 99 -9.99 -7.54 -1.50
CA GLU A 99 -9.28 -8.33 -2.51
C GLU A 99 -7.75 -8.17 -2.45
N VAL A 100 -7.22 -7.09 -1.84
CA VAL A 100 -5.79 -6.91 -1.57
C VAL A 100 -5.23 -8.13 -0.82
N HIS A 101 -5.95 -8.60 0.20
CA HIS A 101 -5.54 -9.76 0.99
C HIS A 101 -5.46 -11.06 0.16
N ASP A 102 -6.33 -11.23 -0.85
CA ASP A 102 -6.24 -12.37 -1.79
C ASP A 102 -5.04 -12.29 -2.74
N ALA A 103 -4.62 -11.08 -3.11
CA ALA A 103 -3.40 -10.86 -3.88
C ALA A 103 -2.17 -11.17 -3.02
N LEU A 104 -2.13 -10.68 -1.78
CA LEU A 104 -1.04 -10.90 -0.82
C LEU A 104 -0.88 -12.37 -0.47
N ARG A 105 -1.97 -13.11 -0.18
CA ARG A 105 -1.91 -14.57 0.04
C ARG A 105 -1.36 -15.32 -1.17
N GLY A 106 -1.73 -14.88 -2.37
CA GLY A 106 -1.21 -15.45 -3.62
C GLY A 106 0.30 -15.22 -3.76
N LEU A 107 0.75 -13.99 -3.54
CA LEU A 107 2.16 -13.62 -3.61
C LEU A 107 2.99 -14.30 -2.52
N ARG A 108 2.41 -14.46 -1.31
CA ARG A 108 3.05 -15.18 -0.21
C ARG A 108 3.36 -16.62 -0.58
N LYS A 109 2.42 -17.34 -1.19
CA LYS A 109 2.69 -18.70 -1.71
C LYS A 109 3.89 -18.72 -2.66
N VAL A 110 4.01 -17.71 -3.53
CA VAL A 110 5.16 -17.58 -4.45
C VAL A 110 6.46 -17.32 -3.71
N ALA A 111 6.44 -16.46 -2.68
CA ALA A 111 7.62 -16.19 -1.86
C ALA A 111 8.07 -17.45 -1.09
N ASP A 112 7.12 -18.20 -0.55
CA ASP A 112 7.38 -19.44 0.21
C ASP A 112 8.05 -20.53 -0.66
N GLU A 113 7.75 -20.59 -1.97
CA GLU A 113 8.44 -21.48 -2.94
C GLU A 113 9.98 -21.29 -2.93
N SER A 114 10.45 -20.09 -2.56
CA SER A 114 11.87 -19.71 -2.56
C SER A 114 12.41 -19.36 -1.16
N GLY A 115 11.61 -19.51 -0.11
CA GLY A 115 11.95 -19.05 1.24
C GLY A 115 12.18 -17.53 1.34
N ALA A 116 11.55 -16.75 0.46
CA ALA A 116 11.73 -15.30 0.36
C ALA A 116 10.85 -14.53 1.36
N VAL A 117 11.28 -13.33 1.74
CA VAL A 117 10.56 -12.45 2.69
C VAL A 117 9.77 -11.37 1.95
N LEU A 118 8.53 -11.12 2.38
CA LEU A 118 7.74 -9.97 1.93
C LEU A 118 7.63 -8.93 3.05
N ILE A 119 8.06 -7.72 2.74
CA ILE A 119 7.92 -6.52 3.56
C ILE A 119 6.91 -5.62 2.86
N GLY A 120 5.79 -5.27 3.48
CA GLY A 120 4.78 -4.42 2.81
C GLY A 120 4.78 -3.01 3.34
N GLU A 121 4.75 -2.02 2.45
CA GLU A 121 4.46 -0.65 2.82
C GLU A 121 2.96 -0.49 3.12
N THR A 122 2.60 -0.50 4.40
CA THR A 122 1.20 -0.52 4.83
C THR A 122 0.84 0.77 5.57
N TRP A 123 -0.03 1.59 5.00
CA TRP A 123 -0.44 2.87 5.59
C TRP A 123 -1.66 2.70 6.49
N THR A 124 -1.49 2.04 7.63
CA THR A 124 -2.61 1.68 8.51
C THR A 124 -3.02 2.78 9.50
N LYS A 125 -4.30 2.78 9.89
CA LYS A 125 -4.89 3.73 10.84
C LYS A 125 -4.61 3.35 12.31
N ASP A 126 -4.46 2.05 12.57
CA ASP A 126 -4.21 1.50 13.90
C ASP A 126 -3.50 0.14 13.83
N VAL A 127 -3.12 -0.39 15.00
CA VAL A 127 -2.44 -1.68 15.16
C VAL A 127 -3.33 -2.84 14.72
N ALA A 128 -4.65 -2.73 14.88
CA ALA A 128 -5.58 -3.80 14.52
C ALA A 128 -5.66 -3.97 13.00
N GLU A 129 -5.65 -2.88 12.24
CA GLU A 129 -5.56 -2.89 10.79
C GLU A 129 -4.19 -3.41 10.33
N LEU A 130 -3.09 -2.97 10.95
CA LEU A 130 -1.75 -3.51 10.63
C LEU A 130 -1.68 -5.03 10.82
N LYS A 131 -2.32 -5.55 11.88
CA LYS A 131 -2.37 -6.98 12.15
C LYS A 131 -3.04 -7.78 11.03
N GLN A 132 -4.01 -7.19 10.32
CA GLN A 132 -4.70 -7.87 9.22
C GLN A 132 -3.74 -8.23 8.08
N TYR A 133 -2.69 -7.44 7.87
CA TYR A 133 -1.69 -7.66 6.82
C TYR A 133 -0.72 -8.82 7.07
N TYR A 134 -0.63 -9.34 8.30
CA TYR A 134 0.02 -10.63 8.52
C TYR A 134 -0.79 -11.78 7.91
N GLY A 135 -2.10 -11.59 7.74
CA GLY A 135 -3.04 -12.61 7.28
C GLY A 135 -3.38 -13.64 8.36
N GLU A 136 -4.47 -14.37 8.14
CA GLU A 136 -4.82 -15.52 8.98
C GLU A 136 -3.71 -16.56 8.97
N HIS A 137 -3.27 -17.02 10.14
CA HIS A 137 -2.15 -17.97 10.25
C HIS A 137 -0.83 -17.46 9.64
N SER A 138 -0.61 -16.14 9.57
CA SER A 138 0.61 -15.54 9.02
C SER A 138 0.87 -15.87 7.55
N ASN A 139 -0.19 -15.93 6.74
CA ASN A 139 -0.16 -16.34 5.33
C ASN A 139 -0.17 -15.18 4.31
N GLU A 140 0.07 -13.95 4.75
CA GLU A 140 0.25 -12.77 3.89
C GLU A 140 1.67 -12.21 4.06
N LEU A 141 1.82 -10.97 4.54
CA LEU A 141 3.14 -10.36 4.73
C LEU A 141 3.82 -10.92 5.98
N GLN A 142 5.12 -11.22 5.87
CA GLN A 142 5.92 -11.52 7.07
C GLN A 142 6.19 -10.24 7.89
N MET A 143 6.28 -9.10 7.21
CA MET A 143 6.78 -7.84 7.76
C MET A 143 6.00 -6.62 7.22
N PRO A 144 4.74 -6.40 7.63
CA PRO A 144 4.05 -5.14 7.35
C PRO A 144 4.75 -3.99 8.08
N MET A 145 4.95 -2.88 7.37
CA MET A 145 5.62 -1.68 7.90
C MET A 145 4.69 -0.88 8.81
N ASP A 146 5.11 -0.68 10.06
CA ASP A 146 4.49 0.27 10.97
C ASP A 146 4.91 1.70 10.61
N LEU A 147 4.10 2.34 9.75
CA LEU A 147 4.23 3.74 9.37
C LEU A 147 3.52 4.68 10.35
N MET A 148 2.73 4.18 11.30
CA MET A 148 2.07 5.02 12.31
C MET A 148 3.09 5.74 13.17
N LEU A 149 4.22 5.08 13.47
CA LEU A 149 5.34 5.64 14.24
C LEU A 149 5.92 6.94 13.62
N THR A 150 5.73 7.15 12.31
CA THR A 150 6.15 8.38 11.62
C THR A 150 5.25 9.59 11.91
N LYS A 151 4.04 9.38 12.42
CA LYS A 151 3.04 10.41 12.70
C LYS A 151 2.84 10.68 14.18
N LEU A 152 3.42 9.85 15.05
CA LEU A 152 3.29 9.99 16.50
C LEU A 152 4.02 11.22 17.01
N ARG A 153 3.44 11.86 18.03
CA ARG A 153 4.13 12.90 18.80
C ARG A 153 5.40 12.34 19.41
N PHE A 154 6.53 13.02 19.22
CA PHE A 154 7.80 12.61 19.83
C PHE A 154 7.75 12.70 21.37
N SER A 155 7.50 11.56 22.00
CA SER A 155 7.27 11.44 23.43
C SER A 155 7.54 10.00 23.86
N ALA A 156 8.44 9.82 24.83
CA ALA A 156 8.80 8.50 25.34
C ALA A 156 7.60 7.64 25.81
N PRO A 157 6.61 8.15 26.57
CA PRO A 157 5.43 7.36 26.92
C PRO A 157 4.59 6.96 25.70
N VAL A 158 4.41 7.86 24.72
CA VAL A 158 3.63 7.57 23.50
C VAL A 158 4.30 6.46 22.68
N PHE A 159 5.62 6.54 22.51
CA PHE A 159 6.37 5.53 21.77
C PHE A 159 6.35 4.17 22.50
N ARG A 160 6.49 4.17 23.83
CA ARG A 160 6.41 2.93 24.62
C ARG A 160 5.06 2.26 24.51
N GLU A 161 3.98 3.03 24.59
CA GLU A 161 2.62 2.51 24.45
C GLU A 161 2.40 1.90 23.05
N HIS A 162 2.81 2.61 22.00
CA HIS A 162 2.67 2.14 20.63
C HIS A 162 3.50 0.89 20.32
N ILE A 163 4.78 0.88 20.72
CA ILE A 163 5.68 -0.27 20.56
C ILE A 163 5.10 -1.50 21.26
N ALA A 164 4.61 -1.35 22.50
CA ALA A 164 3.98 -2.44 23.24
C ALA A 164 2.71 -2.95 22.54
N GLY A 165 1.92 -2.06 21.91
CA GLY A 165 0.78 -2.44 21.09
C GLY A 165 1.18 -3.28 19.87
N ILE A 166 2.21 -2.85 19.13
CA ILE A 166 2.74 -3.57 17.98
C ILE A 166 3.33 -4.92 18.38
N ASP A 167 4.12 -4.99 19.45
CA ASP A 167 4.67 -6.25 19.98
C ASP A 167 3.54 -7.22 20.41
N GLY A 168 2.44 -6.68 20.92
CA GLY A 168 1.24 -7.45 21.28
C GLY A 168 0.37 -7.90 20.09
N ALA A 169 0.57 -7.35 18.89
CA ALA A 169 -0.21 -7.71 17.71
C ALA A 169 0.10 -9.13 17.20
N GLY A 170 1.29 -9.63 17.50
CA GLY A 170 1.87 -10.84 16.92
C GLY A 170 2.54 -10.56 15.57
N GLY A 171 3.28 -11.55 15.05
CA GLY A 171 4.06 -11.40 13.82
C GLY A 171 5.45 -10.78 14.05
N TRP A 172 6.10 -10.31 12.98
CA TRP A 172 7.43 -9.69 13.05
C TRP A 172 7.35 -8.19 12.74
N PRO A 173 7.57 -7.32 13.72
CA PRO A 173 7.36 -5.89 13.55
C PRO A 173 8.46 -5.23 12.70
N VAL A 174 8.06 -4.23 11.90
CA VAL A 174 8.98 -3.32 11.20
C VAL A 174 8.61 -1.88 11.54
N TYR A 175 9.33 -1.29 12.49
CA TYR A 175 9.14 0.11 12.88
C TYR A 175 9.78 1.06 11.88
N VAL A 176 8.99 1.94 11.28
CA VAL A 176 9.51 2.94 10.34
C VAL A 176 9.65 4.28 11.03
N ILE A 177 10.89 4.76 11.13
CA ILE A 177 11.21 6.09 11.66
C ILE A 177 11.33 7.12 10.52
N SER A 178 11.93 6.72 9.40
CA SER A 178 12.11 7.56 8.21
C SER A 178 12.16 6.69 6.95
N ASN A 179 11.74 7.23 5.80
CA ASN A 179 11.88 6.62 4.49
C ASN A 179 12.17 7.72 3.43
N HIS A 180 11.91 7.45 2.16
CA HIS A 180 12.17 8.39 1.06
C HIS A 180 10.99 9.32 0.76
N ASP A 181 9.80 9.03 1.28
CA ASP A 181 8.56 9.78 1.01
C ASP A 181 8.23 10.83 2.07
N ILE A 182 8.82 10.70 3.26
CA ILE A 182 8.53 11.56 4.39
C ILE A 182 9.73 12.43 4.77
N VAL A 183 9.43 13.60 5.35
CA VAL A 183 10.43 14.50 5.94
C VAL A 183 11.32 13.71 6.91
N ARG A 184 12.62 14.02 6.89
CA ARG A 184 13.61 13.35 7.72
C ARG A 184 13.21 13.44 9.19
N SER A 185 13.43 12.37 9.93
CA SER A 185 13.08 12.28 11.36
C SER A 185 13.83 13.28 12.24
N TYR A 186 14.88 13.91 11.73
CA TYR A 186 15.59 14.98 12.44
C TYR A 186 14.77 16.29 12.46
N ASP A 187 14.00 16.56 11.40
CA ASP A 187 13.26 17.82 11.20
C ASP A 187 11.77 17.72 11.58
N ARG A 188 11.28 16.52 11.92
CA ARG A 188 9.87 16.22 12.25
C ARG A 188 9.68 16.04 13.74
#